data_AF-A0A8T0AWT3-F1
#
_entry.id   AF-A0A8T0AWT3-F1
#
_cell.length_a   1.000
_cell.length_b   1.000
_cell.length_c   1.000
_cell.angle_alpha   90.00
_cell.angle_beta   90.00
_cell.angle_gamma   90.00
#
_symmetry.space_group_name_H-M   'P 1'
#
loop_
_entity.id
_entity.type
_entity.pdbx_description
1 polymer ?
#
loop_
_entity_poly.entity_id
_entity_poly.type
_entity_poly.pdbx_seq_one_letter_code
_entity_poly.pdbx_strand_id
1 'polypeptide(L)'
;MEVRCRAPAVAVMMLRATLALLLCVVGARSQRQYLNEWAVEVPGGIDAARTIADELGYELVRQIGALENHYLFKNHYHPSRNKRSAEHITKRLSEDDRVSWAEQQYEMKRRNVLL
;
A
#
# COMPACT_ATOMS: atom_id res chain seq x y z
N MET A 1 10.35 62.99 -6.16
CA MET A 1 11.08 61.71 -6.11
C MET A 1 10.37 60.80 -5.13
N GLU A 2 9.36 60.05 -5.57
CA GLU A 2 8.68 59.09 -4.70
C GLU A 2 9.22 57.69 -4.97
N VAL A 3 10.17 57.26 -4.13
CA VAL A 3 10.60 55.86 -4.07
C VAL A 3 9.50 55.09 -3.35
N ARG A 4 8.37 54.86 -4.05
CA ARG A 4 7.26 54.08 -3.51
C ARG A 4 7.73 52.64 -3.35
N CYS A 5 7.95 52.27 -2.10
CA CYS A 5 8.33 50.95 -1.64
C CYS A 5 7.41 49.88 -2.24
N ARG A 6 7.85 49.25 -3.34
CA ARG A 6 7.24 48.03 -3.91
C ARG A 6 7.64 46.76 -3.14
N ALA A 7 8.62 46.87 -2.23
CA ALA A 7 9.16 45.78 -1.42
C ALA A 7 8.10 44.91 -0.70
N PRO A 8 7.06 45.45 -0.02
CA PRO A 8 6.10 44.60 0.69
C PRO A 8 5.20 43.80 -0.26
N ALA A 9 4.80 44.37 -1.41
CA ALA A 9 3.98 43.68 -2.40
C ALA A 9 4.76 42.54 -3.08
N VAL A 10 6.03 42.78 -3.41
CA VAL A 10 6.93 41.77 -3.98
C VAL A 10 7.19 40.65 -2.95
N ALA A 11 7.43 40.98 -1.69
CA ALA A 11 7.62 39.98 -0.62
C ALA A 11 6.39 39.09 -0.40
N VAL A 12 5.18 39.66 -0.39
CA VAL A 12 3.93 38.91 -0.25
C VAL A 12 3.69 37.99 -1.45
N MET A 13 4.01 38.45 -2.66
CA MET A 13 3.87 37.65 -3.87
C MET A 13 4.86 36.47 -3.88
N MET A 14 6.09 36.68 -3.44
CA MET A 14 7.10 35.63 -3.30
C MET A 14 6.70 34.60 -2.24
N LEU A 15 6.16 35.02 -1.09
CA LEU A 15 5.69 34.12 -0.03
C LEU A 15 4.52 33.24 -0.50
N ARG A 16 3.61 33.79 -1.31
CA ARG A 16 2.50 33.01 -1.89
C ARG A 16 2.98 32.00 -2.93
N ALA A 17 3.94 32.39 -3.77
CA ALA A 17 4.52 31.49 -4.77
C ALA A 17 5.28 30.33 -4.10
N THR A 18 6.05 30.59 -3.04
CA THR A 18 6.76 29.55 -2.28
C THR A 18 5.79 28.62 -1.55
N LEU A 19 4.72 29.15 -0.94
CA LEU A 19 3.67 28.35 -0.31
C LEU A 19 2.94 27.47 -1.34
N ALA A 20 2.59 28.00 -2.50
CA ALA A 20 1.97 27.24 -3.58
C ALA A 20 2.90 26.14 -4.10
N LEU A 21 4.19 26.43 -4.27
CA LEU A 21 5.19 25.44 -4.67
C LEU A 21 5.34 24.32 -3.64
N LEU A 22 5.40 24.67 -2.34
CA LEU A 22 5.42 23.70 -1.24
C LEU A 22 4.20 22.79 -1.26
N LEU A 23 2.99 23.34 -1.48
CA LEU A 23 1.76 22.56 -1.58
C LEU A 23 1.76 21.60 -2.79
N CYS A 24 2.23 22.05 -3.96
CA CYS A 24 2.35 21.20 -5.15
C CYS A 24 3.32 20.02 -4.94
N VAL A 25 4.45 20.25 -4.26
CA VAL A 25 5.44 19.19 -3.97
C VAL A 25 4.88 18.16 -3.00
N VAL A 26 4.07 18.57 -2.01
CA VAL A 26 3.44 17.64 -1.05
C VAL A 26 2.31 16.82 -1.70
N GLY A 27 1.55 17.41 -2.63
CA GLY A 27 0.39 16.77 -3.26
C GLY A 27 0.71 15.67 -4.27
N ALA A 28 1.94 15.63 -4.81
CA ALA A 28 2.31 14.73 -5.91
C ALA A 28 2.68 13.29 -5.49
N ARG A 29 2.42 12.86 -4.24
CA ARG A 29 2.67 11.47 -3.83
C ARG A 29 1.60 10.54 -4.40
N SER A 30 2.00 9.67 -5.33
CA SER A 30 1.19 8.52 -5.75
C SER A 30 0.89 7.65 -4.52
N GLN A 31 -0.35 7.71 -4.05
CA GLN A 31 -0.80 6.89 -2.92
C GLN A 31 -0.89 5.43 -3.36
N ARG A 32 -0.26 4.52 -2.60
CA ARG A 32 -0.44 3.08 -2.78
C ARG A 32 -1.92 2.74 -2.57
N GLN A 33 -2.45 1.82 -3.39
CA GLN A 33 -3.78 1.26 -3.19
C GLN A 33 -3.61 -0.18 -2.74
N TYR A 34 -3.89 -0.43 -1.46
CA TYR A 34 -3.80 -1.75 -0.86
C TYR A 34 -5.02 -2.57 -1.26
N LEU A 35 -4.81 -3.87 -1.47
CA LEU A 35 -5.83 -4.82 -1.87
C LEU A 35 -6.25 -5.70 -0.69
N ASN A 36 -7.43 -6.32 -0.81
CA ASN A 36 -7.85 -7.44 0.04
C ASN A 36 -7.16 -8.74 -0.40
N GLU A 37 -5.83 -8.72 -0.48
CA GLU A 37 -5.03 -9.87 -0.90
C GLU A 37 -3.75 -9.88 -0.08
N TRP A 38 -3.39 -11.04 0.47
CA TRP A 38 -2.14 -11.26 1.18
C TRP A 38 -1.35 -12.36 0.48
N ALA A 39 -0.08 -12.09 0.20
CA ALA A 39 0.86 -13.14 -0.12
C ALA A 39 1.35 -13.73 1.20
N VAL A 40 1.32 -15.06 1.30
CA VAL A 40 1.66 -15.78 2.52
C VAL A 40 2.58 -16.93 2.15
N GLU A 41 3.67 -17.08 2.90
CA GLU A 41 4.55 -18.24 2.82
C GLU A 41 4.19 -19.22 3.93
N VAL A 42 3.86 -20.46 3.55
CA VAL A 42 3.46 -21.55 4.44
C VAL A 42 4.31 -22.78 4.12
N PRO A 43 5.40 -23.03 4.87
CA PRO A 43 6.30 -24.15 4.60
C PRO A 43 5.63 -25.54 4.65
N GLY A 44 4.48 -25.65 5.33
CA GLY A 44 3.67 -26.88 5.39
C GLY A 44 2.89 -27.20 4.12
N GLY A 45 3.05 -26.42 3.05
CA GLY A 45 2.41 -26.66 1.76
C GLY A 45 0.92 -26.31 1.72
N ILE A 46 0.23 -26.79 0.67
CA ILE A 46 -1.10 -26.30 0.29
C ILE A 46 -2.20 -26.70 1.29
N ASP A 47 -2.09 -27.87 1.92
CA ASP A 47 -3.08 -28.35 2.88
C ASP A 47 -3.00 -27.57 4.20
N ALA A 48 -1.78 -27.28 4.65
CA ALA A 48 -1.56 -26.38 5.78
C ALA A 48 -2.08 -24.97 5.46
N ALA A 49 -1.77 -24.45 4.28
CA ALA A 49 -2.25 -23.14 3.85
C ALA A 49 -3.79 -23.05 3.80
N ARG A 50 -4.46 -24.09 3.30
CA ARG A 50 -5.93 -24.17 3.29
C ARG A 50 -6.50 -24.16 4.71
N THR A 51 -5.91 -24.96 5.60
CA THR A 51 -6.33 -25.04 7.01
C THR A 51 -6.19 -23.68 7.71
N ILE A 52 -5.04 -23.01 7.56
CA ILE A 52 -4.79 -21.67 8.11
C ILE A 52 -5.81 -20.65 7.57
N ALA A 53 -6.09 -20.70 6.26
CA ALA A 53 -7.03 -19.80 5.63
C ALA A 53 -8.42 -19.96 6.26
N ASP A 54 -8.93 -21.18 6.33
CA ASP A 54 -10.25 -21.49 6.91
C ASP A 54 -10.33 -21.07 8.40
N GLU A 55 -9.31 -21.37 9.20
CA GLU A 55 -9.25 -21.06 10.64
C GLU A 55 -9.20 -19.55 10.93
N LEU A 56 -8.46 -18.79 10.12
CA LEU A 56 -8.26 -17.35 10.34
C LEU A 56 -9.28 -16.46 9.61
N GLY A 57 -10.17 -17.05 8.80
CA GLY A 57 -11.23 -16.35 8.08
C GLY A 57 -10.77 -15.75 6.75
N TYR A 58 -9.96 -16.51 6.00
CA TYR A 58 -9.51 -16.21 4.66
C TYR A 58 -9.94 -17.29 3.67
N GLU A 59 -10.00 -16.90 2.41
CA GLU A 59 -10.07 -17.78 1.26
C GLU A 59 -8.66 -18.00 0.72
N LEU A 60 -8.24 -19.26 0.55
CA LEU A 60 -7.06 -19.59 -0.26
C LEU A 60 -7.42 -19.47 -1.74
N VAL A 61 -6.92 -18.42 -2.40
CA VAL A 61 -7.26 -18.11 -3.80
C VAL A 61 -6.48 -18.99 -4.77
N ARG A 62 -5.15 -19.02 -4.63
CA ARG A 62 -4.23 -19.76 -5.50
C ARG A 62 -2.81 -19.78 -4.96
N GLN A 63 -1.97 -20.63 -5.54
CA GLN A 63 -0.52 -20.51 -5.44
C GLN A 63 0.01 -19.31 -6.25
N ILE A 64 1.10 -18.71 -5.77
CA ILE A 64 1.74 -17.58 -6.44
C ILE A 64 2.74 -18.09 -7.48
N GLY A 65 2.27 -18.24 -8.72
CA GLY A 65 3.12 -18.65 -9.84
C GLY A 65 3.79 -20.00 -9.57
N ALA A 66 5.10 -20.08 -9.78
CA ALA A 66 5.93 -21.26 -9.50
C ALA A 66 6.62 -21.21 -8.13
N LEU A 67 6.29 -20.22 -7.28
CA LEU A 67 6.89 -20.11 -5.96
C LEU A 67 6.32 -21.21 -5.05
N GLU A 68 7.19 -22.11 -4.60
CA GLU A 68 6.83 -23.16 -3.66
C GLU A 68 6.41 -22.54 -2.31
N ASN A 69 5.41 -23.13 -1.66
CA ASN A 69 4.91 -22.68 -0.36
C ASN A 69 4.33 -21.25 -0.30
N HIS A 70 4.19 -20.56 -1.44
CA HIS A 70 3.65 -19.20 -1.49
C HIS A 70 2.22 -19.19 -2.03
N TYR A 71 1.30 -18.66 -1.23
CA TYR A 71 -0.13 -18.66 -1.52
C TYR A 71 -0.70 -17.26 -1.43
N LEU A 72 -1.76 -17.02 -2.20
CA LEU A 72 -2.52 -15.78 -2.18
C LEU A 72 -3.80 -16.01 -1.38
N PHE A 73 -3.95 -15.26 -0.28
CA PHE A 73 -5.12 -15.30 0.58
C PHE A 73 -5.97 -14.05 0.38
N LYS A 74 -7.29 -14.18 0.59
CA LYS A 74 -8.24 -13.07 0.57
C LYS A 74 -9.11 -13.11 1.82
N ASN A 75 -9.21 -12.01 2.54
CA ASN A 75 -9.96 -11.99 3.80
C ASN A 75 -11.46 -11.81 3.51
N HIS A 76 -12.33 -12.61 4.16
CA HIS A 76 -13.77 -12.55 3.92
C HIS A 76 -14.42 -11.23 4.35
N TYR A 77 -13.87 -10.56 5.37
CA TYR A 77 -14.49 -9.40 6.01
C TYR A 77 -13.79 -8.08 5.68
N HIS A 78 -12.72 -8.10 4.86
CA HIS A 78 -11.98 -6.89 4.49
C HIS A 78 -12.48 -6.29 3.17
N PRO A 79 -12.64 -4.95 3.06
CA PRO A 79 -13.02 -4.32 1.80
C PRO A 79 -11.96 -4.52 0.72
N SER A 80 -12.38 -4.60 -0.55
CA SER A 80 -11.51 -4.98 -1.67
C SER A 80 -10.32 -4.05 -1.90
N ARG A 81 -10.43 -2.75 -1.59
CA ARG A 81 -9.40 -1.73 -1.83
C ARG A 81 -9.36 -0.71 -0.69
N ASN A 82 -8.17 -0.37 -0.23
CA ASN A 82 -7.95 0.63 0.82
C ASN A 82 -6.77 1.56 0.52
N LYS A 83 -6.85 2.80 1.02
CA LYS A 83 -5.73 3.78 0.94
C LYS A 83 -4.64 3.52 1.97
N ARG A 84 -4.93 2.74 3.02
CA ARG A 84 -4.01 2.42 4.12
C ARG A 84 -3.79 0.91 4.19
N SER A 85 -2.62 0.53 4.70
CA SER A 85 -2.29 -0.86 5.04
C SER A 85 -3.22 -1.38 6.13
N ALA A 86 -3.49 -2.69 6.09
CA ALA A 86 -4.24 -3.42 7.09
C ALA A 86 -3.27 -4.15 8.04
N GLU A 87 -2.41 -3.39 8.73
CA GLU A 87 -1.31 -3.91 9.56
C GLU A 87 -1.76 -4.93 10.61
N HIS A 88 -2.90 -4.68 11.27
CA HIS A 88 -3.45 -5.60 12.26
C HIS A 88 -3.83 -6.97 11.65
N ILE A 89 -4.32 -6.98 10.41
CA ILE A 89 -4.71 -8.20 9.69
C ILE A 89 -3.45 -8.97 9.27
N THR A 90 -2.44 -8.26 8.75
CA THR A 90 -1.14 -8.85 8.43
C THR A 90 -0.47 -9.43 9.67
N LYS A 91 -0.50 -8.70 10.79
CA LYS A 91 0.08 -9.15 12.06
C LYS A 91 -0.54 -10.47 12.53
N ARG A 92 -1.86 -10.61 12.45
CA ARG A 92 -2.56 -11.84 12.83
C ARG A 92 -2.11 -13.06 12.01
N LEU A 93 -1.82 -12.89 10.71
CA LEU A 93 -1.26 -13.96 9.89
C LEU A 93 0.17 -14.29 10.32
N SER A 94 1.00 -13.27 10.57
CA SER A 94 2.40 -13.45 10.98
C SER A 94 2.58 -14.00 12.41
N GLU A 95 1.52 -14.02 13.22
CA GLU A 95 1.52 -14.61 14.56
C GLU A 95 1.20 -16.11 14.55
N ASP A 96 0.70 -16.67 13.44
CA ASP A 96 0.53 -18.12 13.28
C ASP A 96 1.89 -18.77 13.00
N ASP A 97 2.25 -19.78 13.78
CA ASP A 97 3.57 -20.42 13.73
C ASP A 97 3.82 -21.22 12.44
N ARG A 98 2.76 -21.57 11.71
CA ARG A 98 2.84 -22.25 10.41
C ARG A 98 3.11 -21.27 9.26
N VAL A 99 3.05 -19.97 9.52
CA VAL A 99 3.29 -18.89 8.54
C VAL A 99 4.68 -18.31 8.77
N SER A 100 5.59 -18.47 7.81
CA SER A 100 6.94 -17.88 7.89
C SER A 100 6.97 -16.41 7.50
N TRP A 101 6.07 -16.00 6.60
CA TRP A 101 5.99 -14.63 6.09
C TRP A 101 4.59 -14.30 5.57
N ALA A 102 4.16 -13.05 5.75
CA ALA A 102 2.92 -12.55 5.17
C ALA A 102 3.04 -11.06 4.80
N GLU A 103 2.54 -10.68 3.62
CA GLU A 103 2.49 -9.27 3.18
C GLU A 103 1.20 -8.96 2.40
N GLN A 104 0.59 -7.84 2.74
CA GLN A 104 -0.57 -7.31 2.01
C GLN A 104 -0.15 -6.77 0.63
N GLN A 105 -0.85 -7.23 -0.41
CA GLN A 105 -0.64 -6.77 -1.77
C GLN A 105 -1.17 -5.35 -2.00
N TYR A 106 -0.54 -4.63 -2.92
CA TYR A 106 -0.96 -3.29 -3.34
C TYR A 106 -0.75 -3.08 -4.84
N GLU A 107 -1.56 -2.23 -5.44
CA GLU A 107 -1.41 -1.88 -6.85
C GLU A 107 -0.18 -0.99 -7.07
N MET A 108 0.66 -1.41 -8.01
CA MET A 108 1.78 -0.61 -8.49
C MET A 108 1.35 0.17 -9.72
N LYS A 109 1.27 1.50 -9.61
CA LYS A 109 1.03 2.36 -10.78
C LYS A 109 2.27 2.36 -11.67
N ARG A 110 2.18 1.71 -12.84
CA ARG A 110 3.20 1.82 -13.88
C ARG A 110 3.07 3.21 -14.51
N ARG A 111 4.16 3.98 -14.52
CA ARG A 111 4.24 5.15 -15.41
C ARG A 111 4.45 4.60 -16.81
N ASN A 112 3.49 4.85 -17.70
CA ASN A 112 3.63 4.49 -19.10
C ASN A 112 4.74 5.38 -19.67
N VAL A 113 5.95 4.83 -19.83
CA VAL A 113 6.98 5.46 -20.63
C VAL A 113 6.77 4.90 -22.04
N LEU A 114 6.12 5.69 -22.89
CA LEU A 114 6.05 5.39 -24.32
C LEU A 114 7.50 5.43 -24.85
N LEU A 115 7.96 4.30 -25.38
CA LEU A 115 9.16 4.20 -26.22
C LEU A 115 8.75 4.36 -27.68
#